data_AF-A0A948S7J2-F1
#
_entry.id   AF-A0A948S7J2-F1
#
_cell.length_a   1.000
_cell.length_b   1.000
_cell.length_c   1.000
_cell.angle_alpha   90.00
_cell.angle_beta   90.00
_cell.angle_gamma   90.00
#
_symmetry.space_group_name_H-M   'P 1'
#
loop_
_entity.id
_entity.type
_entity.pdbx_description
1 polymer ?
#
loop_
_entity_poly.entity_id
_entity_poly.type
_entity_poly.pdbx_seq_one_letter_code
_entity_poly.pdbx_strand_id
1 'polypeptide(L)'
;MRVVLPCAIAALLVAGCATGRKLPPYEKPLKPAPVQNVRTTAYTHTESDHRKHGRSTASGTTLQRGSINSAAADWSRWPLGTKFRLVETGEVYEVDDYGWMLAGTNTIDLYQPTRAQMNRWGVRRVTIEILEWGDPQRSYAVLKPREKHAHVRRMVRQLEDRHNL
;
A
#
# COMPACT_ATOMS: atom_id res chain seq x y z
N MET A 1 13.04 -43.50 -56.58
CA MET A 1 12.78 -42.11 -56.18
C MET A 1 12.06 -42.15 -54.83
N ARG A 2 12.74 -41.78 -53.74
CA ARG A 2 12.21 -41.82 -52.37
C ARG A 2 11.76 -40.41 -52.00
N VAL A 3 10.46 -40.21 -51.83
CA VAL A 3 9.88 -38.92 -51.40
C VAL A 3 9.96 -38.87 -49.88
N VAL A 4 10.77 -37.95 -49.36
CA VAL A 4 10.86 -37.66 -47.92
C VAL A 4 9.88 -36.54 -47.61
N LEU A 5 8.90 -36.83 -46.77
CA LEU A 5 7.89 -35.89 -46.27
C LEU A 5 8.49 -35.09 -45.10
N PRO A 6 8.56 -33.74 -45.14
CA PRO A 6 9.11 -32.98 -44.03
C PRO A 6 8.04 -32.76 -42.94
N CYS A 7 8.28 -33.30 -41.75
CA CYS A 7 7.55 -32.93 -40.53
C CYS A 7 7.86 -31.47 -40.17
N ALA A 8 6.94 -30.56 -40.47
CA ALA A 8 6.98 -29.19 -39.97
C ALA A 8 6.49 -29.18 -38.51
N ILE A 9 7.43 -29.14 -37.56
CA ILE A 9 7.15 -28.85 -36.16
C ILE A 9 6.96 -27.32 -36.05
N ALA A 10 5.70 -26.88 -36.06
CA ALA A 10 5.34 -25.51 -35.73
C ALA A 10 5.55 -25.29 -34.22
N ALA A 11 6.67 -24.67 -33.85
CA ALA A 11 6.91 -24.20 -32.50
C ALA A 11 5.94 -23.05 -32.19
N LEU A 12 4.83 -23.35 -31.50
CA LEU A 12 4.00 -22.35 -30.85
C LEU A 12 4.81 -21.70 -29.72
N LEU A 13 5.45 -20.58 -30.03
CA LEU A 13 5.97 -19.65 -29.03
C LEU A 13 4.78 -18.99 -28.33
N VAL A 14 4.37 -19.55 -27.19
CA VAL A 14 3.44 -18.87 -26.28
C VAL A 14 4.20 -17.69 -25.66
N ALA A 15 4.12 -16.54 -26.33
CA ALA A 15 4.53 -15.26 -25.76
C ALA A 15 3.58 -14.94 -24.60
N GLY A 16 3.95 -15.34 -23.39
CA GLY A 16 3.29 -14.93 -22.16
C GLY A 16 3.39 -13.41 -22.01
N CYS A 17 2.38 -12.69 -22.46
CA CYS A 17 2.23 -11.28 -22.14
C CYS A 17 2.06 -11.18 -20.63
N ALA A 18 3.12 -10.78 -19.93
CA ALA A 18 3.04 -10.40 -18.52
C ALA A 18 2.13 -9.17 -18.41
N THR A 19 0.83 -9.38 -18.29
CA THR A 19 -0.13 -8.33 -17.98
C THR A 19 0.22 -7.79 -16.59
N GLY A 20 0.99 -6.70 -16.55
CA GLY A 20 1.32 -6.03 -15.31
C GLY A 20 0.03 -5.66 -14.57
N ARG A 21 -0.02 -5.93 -13.26
CA ARG A 21 -1.18 -5.62 -12.40
C ARG A 21 -1.53 -4.14 -12.55
N LYS A 22 -2.72 -3.82 -13.07
CA LYS A 22 -3.20 -2.44 -13.24
C LYS A 22 -3.29 -1.78 -11.86
N LEU A 23 -2.65 -0.62 -11.71
CA LEU A 23 -2.71 0.14 -10.46
C LEU A 23 -4.14 0.66 -10.20
N PRO A 24 -4.51 0.88 -8.92
CA PRO A 24 -5.76 1.55 -8.57
C PRO A 24 -5.94 2.88 -9.33
N PRO A 25 -7.18 3.29 -9.61
CA PRO A 25 -7.46 4.62 -10.13
C PRO A 25 -6.83 5.69 -9.25
N TYR A 26 -6.26 6.73 -9.87
CA TYR A 26 -5.70 7.84 -9.13
C TYR A 26 -6.83 8.72 -8.58
N GLU A 27 -6.72 9.10 -7.32
CA GLU A 27 -7.57 10.08 -6.66
C GLU A 27 -6.77 11.35 -6.38
N LYS A 28 -7.38 12.53 -6.50
CA LYS A 28 -6.74 13.78 -6.06
C LYS A 28 -6.40 13.68 -4.57
N PRO A 29 -5.16 13.95 -4.12
CA PRO A 29 -4.80 13.90 -2.71
C PRO A 29 -5.64 14.86 -1.89
N LEU A 30 -6.02 14.43 -0.68
CA LEU A 30 -6.59 15.34 0.31
C LEU A 30 -5.57 16.44 0.65
N LYS A 31 -6.08 17.65 0.92
CA LYS A 31 -5.24 18.71 1.47
C LYS A 31 -4.83 18.32 2.90
N PRO A 32 -3.59 18.58 3.32
CA PRO A 32 -3.20 18.43 4.72
C PRO A 32 -4.16 19.23 5.60
N ALA A 33 -4.75 18.57 6.59
CA ALA A 33 -5.70 19.15 7.53
C ALA A 33 -5.63 18.37 8.86
N PRO A 34 -5.91 19.01 10.01
CA PRO A 34 -5.94 18.33 11.31
C PRO A 34 -7.02 17.23 11.38
N VAL A 35 -8.10 17.37 10.63
CA VAL A 35 -9.20 16.40 10.58
C VAL A 35 -9.49 16.05 9.12
N GLN A 36 -9.64 14.77 8.83
CA GLN A 36 -9.91 14.26 7.48
C GLN A 36 -10.98 13.18 7.52
N ASN A 37 -11.86 13.17 6.51
CA ASN A 37 -12.76 12.05 6.28
C ASN A 37 -12.15 11.14 5.20
N VAL A 38 -11.77 9.92 5.58
CA VAL A 38 -10.97 9.01 4.76
C VAL A 38 -11.70 7.69 4.57
N ARG A 39 -11.46 7.04 3.43
CA ARG A 39 -11.88 5.65 3.24
C ARG A 39 -10.90 4.77 3.99
N THR A 40 -11.41 3.80 4.75
CA THR A 40 -10.59 2.80 5.40
C THR A 40 -10.97 1.40 4.97
N THR A 41 -9.96 0.54 4.95
CA THR A 41 -10.08 -0.91 4.87
C THR A 41 -9.34 -1.52 6.05
N ALA A 42 -9.27 -2.84 6.12
CA ALA A 42 -8.40 -3.52 7.06
C ALA A 42 -7.64 -4.65 6.37
N TYR A 43 -6.43 -4.91 6.86
CA TYR A 43 -5.56 -5.99 6.38
C TYR A 43 -5.04 -6.83 7.54
N THR A 44 -4.51 -8.00 7.23
CA THR A 44 -3.82 -8.85 8.20
C THR A 44 -2.62 -9.52 7.57
N HIS A 45 -1.57 -9.76 8.37
CA HIS A 45 -0.37 -10.47 7.94
C HIS A 45 -0.64 -11.92 7.48
N THR A 46 -1.82 -12.45 7.78
CA THR A 46 -2.22 -13.81 7.38
C THR A 46 -2.77 -13.90 5.95
N GLU A 47 -3.03 -12.76 5.28
CA GLU A 47 -3.41 -12.69 3.87
C GLU A 47 -2.32 -13.26 2.95
N SER A 48 -2.72 -13.87 1.83
CA SER A 48 -1.82 -14.67 0.99
C SER A 48 -0.65 -13.88 0.42
N ASP A 49 -0.87 -12.62 0.06
CA ASP A 49 0.15 -11.69 -0.44
C ASP A 49 1.05 -11.11 0.66
N HIS A 50 0.61 -11.17 1.93
CA HIS A 50 1.37 -10.72 3.09
C HIS A 50 2.17 -11.82 3.79
N ARG A 51 1.82 -13.10 3.63
CA ARG A 51 2.50 -14.22 4.31
C ARG A 51 4.02 -14.22 4.17
N LYS A 52 4.55 -13.83 3.01
CA LYS A 52 5.99 -13.76 2.74
C LYS A 52 6.73 -12.69 3.56
N HIS A 53 6.00 -11.70 4.08
CA HIS A 53 6.51 -10.62 4.91
C HIS A 53 6.34 -10.91 6.41
N GLY A 54 5.63 -11.98 6.77
CA GLY A 54 5.34 -12.31 8.15
C GLY A 54 4.72 -11.11 8.87
N ARG A 55 5.23 -10.78 10.06
CA ARG A 55 4.75 -9.64 10.86
C ARG A 55 5.56 -8.36 10.65
N SER A 56 6.30 -8.23 9.56
CA SER A 56 7.13 -7.05 9.29
C SER A 56 6.36 -6.00 8.51
N THR A 57 6.55 -4.73 8.89
CA THR A 57 6.04 -3.55 8.17
C THR A 57 6.99 -3.18 7.02
N ALA A 58 6.53 -2.35 6.08
CA ALA A 58 7.40 -1.80 5.04
C ALA A 58 8.50 -0.86 5.58
N SER A 59 8.35 -0.30 6.79
CA SER A 59 9.38 0.50 7.48
C SER A 59 10.47 -0.34 8.14
N GLY A 60 10.28 -1.67 8.24
CA GLY A 60 11.24 -2.60 8.83
C GLY A 60 11.03 -2.90 10.31
N THR A 61 9.89 -2.51 10.87
CA THR A 61 9.46 -2.81 12.25
C THR A 61 8.49 -4.00 12.30
N THR A 62 8.11 -4.42 13.49
CA THR A 62 7.04 -5.43 13.68
C THR A 62 5.68 -4.75 13.71
N LEU A 63 4.68 -5.32 13.02
CA LEU A 63 3.28 -4.89 13.05
C LEU A 63 2.73 -4.84 14.48
N GLN A 64 2.20 -3.69 14.85
CA GLN A 64 1.73 -3.37 16.19
C GLN A 64 0.20 -3.37 16.29
N ARG A 65 -0.29 -3.87 17.43
CA ARG A 65 -1.67 -3.74 17.91
C ARG A 65 -1.62 -3.50 19.41
N GLY A 66 -2.09 -2.34 19.87
CA GLY A 66 -1.99 -1.94 21.28
C GLY A 66 -2.24 -0.45 21.46
N SER A 67 -1.33 0.24 22.14
CA SER A 67 -1.40 1.70 22.36
C SER A 67 -1.31 2.49 21.05
N ILE A 68 -0.46 2.03 20.12
CA ILE A 68 -0.36 2.53 18.76
C ILE A 68 -0.44 1.33 17.82
N ASN A 69 -1.29 1.45 16.80
CA ASN A 69 -1.58 0.39 15.86
C ASN A 69 -0.91 0.66 14.51
N SER A 70 -0.44 -0.37 13.82
CA SER A 70 0.09 -0.20 12.45
C SER A 70 -1.02 0.15 11.46
N ALA A 71 -0.69 0.98 10.48
CA ALA A 71 -1.54 1.30 9.35
C ALA A 71 -0.72 1.34 8.06
N ALA A 72 -1.33 0.88 6.97
CA ALA A 72 -0.77 1.03 5.65
C ALA A 72 -1.45 2.20 4.91
N ALA A 73 -0.67 2.97 4.15
CA ALA A 73 -1.19 4.07 3.35
C ALA A 73 -0.31 4.36 2.12
N ASP A 74 -0.76 5.27 1.25
CA ASP A 74 0.14 5.91 0.29
C ASP A 74 1.01 6.95 1.01
N TRP A 75 2.31 6.69 1.10
CA TRP A 75 3.25 7.55 1.83
C TRP A 75 3.48 8.93 1.18
N SER A 76 3.04 9.16 -0.07
CA SER A 76 3.00 10.51 -0.64
C SER A 76 1.82 11.36 -0.14
N ARG A 77 0.87 10.74 0.57
CA ARG A 77 -0.34 11.37 1.13
C ARG A 77 -0.30 11.43 2.64
N TRP A 78 0.05 10.33 3.28
CA TRP A 78 0.34 10.23 4.71
C TRP A 78 1.75 9.67 4.87
N PRO A 79 2.77 10.54 4.94
CA PRO A 79 4.16 10.11 5.05
C PRO A 79 4.41 9.16 6.21
N LEU A 80 5.44 8.33 6.05
CA LEU A 80 5.95 7.41 7.06
C LEU A 80 6.08 8.11 8.42
N GLY A 81 5.46 7.52 9.45
CA GLY A 81 5.39 8.06 10.80
C GLY A 81 4.17 8.94 11.09
N THR A 82 3.28 9.17 10.12
CA THR A 82 2.03 9.91 10.38
C THR A 82 1.21 9.19 11.43
N LYS A 83 0.91 9.86 12.54
CA LYS A 83 0.03 9.36 13.61
C LYS A 83 -1.34 10.00 13.52
N PHE A 84 -2.36 9.19 13.62
CA PHE A 84 -3.74 9.66 13.60
C PHE A 84 -4.61 8.86 14.57
N ARG A 85 -5.68 9.50 15.05
CA ARG A 85 -6.70 8.89 15.87
C ARG A 85 -7.96 8.68 15.04
N LEU A 86 -8.60 7.51 15.18
CA LEU A 86 -9.97 7.35 14.72
C LEU A 86 -10.91 8.05 15.70
N VAL A 87 -11.66 9.04 15.24
CA VAL A 87 -12.55 9.81 16.13
C VAL A 87 -13.62 8.92 16.78
N GLU A 88 -14.11 7.91 16.06
CA GLU A 88 -15.19 7.03 16.50
C GLU A 88 -14.75 6.03 17.59
N THR A 89 -13.51 5.53 17.54
CA THR A 89 -13.04 4.48 18.46
C THR A 89 -12.00 4.96 19.46
N GLY A 90 -11.40 6.14 19.23
CA GLY A 90 -10.29 6.67 20.00
C GLY A 90 -8.96 5.96 19.75
N GLU A 91 -8.94 4.90 18.93
CA GLU A 91 -7.73 4.13 18.60
C GLU A 91 -6.73 5.00 17.83
N VAL A 92 -5.45 4.86 18.20
CA VAL A 92 -4.34 5.58 17.56
C VAL A 92 -3.62 4.64 16.62
N TYR A 93 -3.28 5.15 15.45
CA TYR A 93 -2.57 4.45 14.39
C TYR A 93 -1.34 5.24 13.97
N GLU A 94 -0.30 4.53 13.54
CA GLU A 94 0.88 5.08 12.89
C GLU A 94 1.03 4.48 11.50
N VAL A 95 1.27 5.32 10.51
CA VAL A 95 1.57 4.88 9.14
C VAL A 95 3.01 4.36 9.09
N ASP A 96 3.15 3.04 9.11
CA ASP A 96 4.44 2.33 9.08
C ASP A 96 4.54 1.34 7.90
N ASP A 97 3.45 1.16 7.15
CA ASP A 97 3.34 0.18 6.08
C ASP A 97 2.76 0.79 4.79
N TYR A 98 2.88 0.08 3.65
CA TYR A 98 2.21 0.46 2.40
C TYR A 98 1.86 -0.77 1.56
N GLY A 99 0.88 -0.61 0.67
CA GLY A 99 0.44 -1.66 -0.24
C GLY A 99 0.18 -1.14 -1.65
N TRP A 100 0.31 -2.01 -2.65
CA TRP A 100 0.08 -1.65 -4.05
C TRP A 100 -1.36 -1.15 -4.31
N MET A 101 -2.34 -1.62 -3.52
CA MET A 101 -3.75 -1.18 -3.56
C MET A 101 -3.98 0.25 -3.06
N LEU A 102 -3.02 0.81 -2.33
CA LEU A 102 -3.17 2.11 -1.67
C LEU A 102 -2.54 3.23 -2.50
N ALA A 103 -1.53 2.91 -3.32
CA ALA A 103 -0.79 3.87 -4.11
C ALA A 103 -1.68 4.64 -5.10
N GLY A 104 -1.82 5.95 -4.86
CA GLY A 104 -2.67 6.86 -5.62
C GLY A 104 -4.09 7.02 -5.09
N THR A 105 -4.44 6.45 -3.92
CA THR A 105 -5.79 6.50 -3.34
C THR A 105 -5.82 7.28 -2.03
N ASN A 106 -6.97 7.82 -1.63
CA ASN A 106 -7.19 8.35 -0.28
C ASN A 106 -7.74 7.26 0.67
N THR A 107 -7.12 6.07 0.62
CA THR A 107 -7.46 4.94 1.49
C THR A 107 -6.35 4.68 2.50
N ILE A 108 -6.72 4.45 3.75
CA ILE A 108 -5.83 3.94 4.80
C ILE A 108 -6.28 2.52 5.17
N ASP A 109 -5.35 1.58 5.20
CA ASP A 109 -5.60 0.19 5.55
C ASP A 109 -5.18 -0.07 7.00
N LEU A 110 -6.14 -0.45 7.85
CA LEU A 110 -5.89 -0.60 9.28
C LEU A 110 -5.45 -2.04 9.58
N TYR A 111 -4.27 -2.20 10.18
CA TYR A 111 -3.80 -3.53 10.53
C TYR A 111 -4.74 -4.19 11.53
N GLN A 112 -5.03 -5.48 11.34
CA GLN A 112 -5.80 -6.34 12.22
C GLN A 112 -5.04 -7.66 12.46
N PRO A 113 -4.82 -8.09 13.73
CA PRO A 113 -4.11 -9.34 14.01
C PRO A 113 -4.78 -10.59 13.46
N THR A 114 -6.10 -10.57 13.25
CA THR A 114 -6.87 -11.73 12.80
C THR A 114 -7.79 -11.40 11.63
N ARG A 115 -8.06 -12.39 10.77
CA ARG A 115 -9.08 -12.27 9.69
C ARG A 115 -10.47 -11.93 10.23
N ALA A 116 -10.83 -12.44 11.41
CA ALA A 116 -12.13 -12.16 12.01
C ALA A 116 -12.27 -10.66 12.34
N GLN A 117 -11.23 -10.05 12.91
CA GLN A 117 -11.22 -8.60 13.17
C GLN A 117 -11.18 -7.79 11.87
N MET A 118 -10.38 -8.21 10.89
CA MET A 118 -10.34 -7.62 9.54
C MET A 118 -11.73 -7.60 8.89
N ASN A 119 -12.43 -8.73 8.89
CA ASN A 119 -13.77 -8.85 8.31
C ASN A 119 -14.81 -8.04 9.08
N ARG A 120 -14.71 -7.98 10.42
CA ARG A 120 -15.58 -7.12 11.24
C ARG A 120 -15.39 -5.63 10.94
N TRP A 121 -14.16 -5.22 10.61
CA TRP A 121 -13.90 -3.84 10.19
C TRP A 121 -14.48 -3.56 8.80
N GLY A 122 -14.17 -4.38 7.79
CA GLY A 122 -14.68 -4.19 6.43
C GLY A 122 -14.23 -2.87 5.79
N VAL A 123 -14.99 -2.40 4.80
CA VAL A 123 -14.73 -1.12 4.11
C VAL A 123 -15.70 -0.07 4.63
N ARG A 124 -15.19 1.08 5.08
CA ARG A 124 -16.03 2.19 5.56
C ARG A 124 -15.33 3.53 5.38
N ARG A 125 -16.06 4.63 5.60
CA ARG A 125 -15.46 5.96 5.74
C ARG A 125 -15.48 6.35 7.21
N VAL A 126 -14.38 6.87 7.70
CA VAL A 126 -14.23 7.30 9.08
C VAL A 126 -13.64 8.70 9.12
N THR A 127 -13.86 9.39 10.23
CA THR A 127 -13.18 10.64 10.53
C THR A 127 -11.90 10.33 11.30
N ILE A 128 -10.78 10.85 10.81
CA ILE A 128 -9.49 10.79 11.49
C ILE A 128 -9.06 12.18 11.97
N GLU A 129 -8.41 12.21 13.11
CA GLU A 129 -7.68 13.36 13.63
C GLU A 129 -6.18 13.08 13.49
N ILE A 130 -5.46 13.93 12.75
CA ILE A 130 -4.01 13.86 12.63
C ILE A 130 -3.39 14.38 13.92
N LEU A 131 -2.66 13.51 14.62
CA LEU A 131 -1.93 13.86 15.83
C LEU A 131 -0.52 14.37 15.51
N GLU A 132 0.12 13.77 14.51
CA GLU A 132 1.47 14.09 14.08
C GLU A 132 1.60 13.74 12.59
N TRP A 133 2.09 14.67 11.77
CA TRP A 133 2.44 14.36 10.38
C TRP A 133 3.77 13.63 10.33
N GLY A 134 3.85 12.61 9.48
CA GLY A 134 5.10 11.89 9.22
C GLY A 134 6.09 12.70 8.38
N ASP A 135 7.20 12.05 8.03
CA ASP A 135 8.34 12.66 7.35
C ASP A 135 8.39 12.23 5.86
N PRO A 136 8.16 13.18 4.92
CA PRO A 136 8.25 12.91 3.48
C PRO A 136 9.65 12.46 3.02
N GLN A 137 10.71 13.01 3.61
CA GLN A 137 12.10 12.67 3.28
C GLN A 137 12.42 11.24 3.72
N ARG A 138 11.97 10.81 4.91
CA ARG A 138 12.08 9.40 5.34
C ARG A 138 11.30 8.47 4.41
N SER A 139 10.09 8.88 4.03
CA SER A 139 9.27 8.12 3.07
C SER A 139 10.02 7.94 1.75
N TYR A 140 10.59 9.01 1.22
CA TYR A 140 11.36 9.00 -0.02
C TYR A 140 12.61 8.12 0.09
N ALA A 141 13.39 8.24 1.16
CA ALA A 141 14.60 7.44 1.36
C ALA A 141 14.31 5.94 1.38
N VAL A 142 13.18 5.52 1.96
CA VAL A 142 12.76 4.12 1.99
C VAL A 142 12.19 3.65 0.64
N LEU A 143 11.43 4.50 -0.05
CA LEU A 143 10.75 4.15 -1.30
C LEU A 143 11.66 4.22 -2.54
N LYS A 144 12.61 5.15 -2.59
CA LYS A 144 13.45 5.39 -3.77
C LYS A 144 14.22 4.13 -4.21
N PRO A 145 14.87 3.35 -3.31
CA PRO A 145 15.51 2.09 -3.70
C PRO A 145 14.52 1.01 -4.19
N ARG A 146 13.22 1.17 -3.91
CA ARG A 146 12.13 0.23 -4.25
C ARG A 146 11.36 0.66 -5.50
N GLU A 147 11.82 1.71 -6.19
CA GLU A 147 11.18 2.35 -7.35
C GLU A 147 11.00 1.41 -8.57
N LYS A 148 11.63 0.23 -8.59
CA LYS A 148 11.34 -0.80 -9.60
C LYS A 148 9.88 -1.26 -9.63
N HIS A 149 9.11 -1.07 -8.55
CA HIS A 149 7.69 -1.42 -8.48
C HIS A 149 6.80 -0.25 -8.93
N ALA A 150 5.85 -0.48 -9.82
CA ALA A 150 5.01 0.57 -10.41
C ALA A 150 4.22 1.40 -9.36
N HIS A 151 3.72 0.75 -8.31
CA HIS A 151 3.01 1.43 -7.22
C HIS A 151 3.98 2.31 -6.39
N VAL A 152 5.22 1.85 -6.17
CA VAL A 152 6.26 2.65 -5.52
C VAL A 152 6.67 3.84 -6.38
N ARG A 153 6.89 3.65 -7.70
CA ARG A 153 7.17 4.78 -8.62
C ARG A 153 6.15 5.89 -8.51
N ARG A 154 4.87 5.51 -8.45
CA ARG A 154 3.78 6.48 -8.32
C ARG A 154 3.90 7.28 -7.01
N MET A 155 4.23 6.64 -5.90
CA MET A 155 4.43 7.33 -4.63
C MET A 155 5.68 8.22 -4.65
N VAL A 156 6.79 7.72 -5.20
CA VAL A 156 8.05 8.48 -5.35
C VAL A 156 7.81 9.76 -6.17
N ARG A 157 7.20 9.66 -7.35
CA ARG A 157 6.87 10.83 -8.19
C ARG A 157 5.98 11.83 -7.47
N GLN A 158 4.95 11.34 -6.76
CA GLN A 158 4.08 12.23 -5.97
C GLN A 158 4.84 12.90 -4.82
N LEU A 159 5.83 12.23 -4.20
CA LEU A 159 6.68 12.84 -3.18
C LEU A 159 7.56 13.94 -3.77
N GLU A 160 8.21 13.68 -4.90
CA GLU A 160 9.02 14.66 -5.67
C GLU A 160 8.15 15.90 -6.00
N ASP A 161 6.95 15.69 -6.55
CA ASP A 161 6.03 16.77 -6.96
C ASP A 161 5.47 17.60 -5.77
N ARG A 162 5.20 16.95 -4.62
CA ARG A 162 4.47 17.58 -3.49
C ARG A 162 5.39 18.19 -2.45
N HIS A 163 6.62 17.66 -2.33
CA HIS A 163 7.52 17.99 -1.24
C HIS A 163 8.88 18.52 -1.73
N ASN A 164 9.04 18.76 -3.04
CA ASN A 164 10.26 19.26 -3.67
C ASN A 164 11.50 18.41 -3.30
N LEU A 165 11.36 17.08 -3.46
CA LEU A 165 12.39 16.09 -3.18
C LEU A 165 13.13 15.64 -4.45
#